data_AF-A0A1B7K0H0-F1
#
_entry.id   AF-A0A1B7K0H0-F1
#
_cell.length_a   1.000
_cell.length_b   1.000
_cell.length_c   1.000
_cell.angle_alpha   90.00
_cell.angle_beta   90.00
_cell.angle_gamma   90.00
#
_symmetry.space_group_name_H-M   'P 1'
#
loop_
_entity.id
_entity.type
_entity.pdbx_description
1 polymer ?
#
loop_
_entity_poly.entity_id
_entity_poly.type
_entity_poly.pdbx_seq_one_letter_code
_entity_poly.pdbx_strand_id
1 'polypeptide(L)'
;MNNTEIYGLEKINNAYRLRLHEIESCHSSGERIARVMAWNAFINDQISLDDSNSSTNKVANLKYMESIELNDGDIGISKPEFINYFFDETCVINKRVTLKKIKFVFYLFLALAAYGIYAIFFK
;
A
#
# COMPACT_ATOMS: atom_id res chain seq x y z
N MET A 1 -5.05 15.81 2.97
CA MET A 1 -3.63 15.50 3.23
C MET A 1 -3.23 14.46 2.23
N ASN A 2 -2.16 14.71 1.49
CA ASN A 2 -1.73 13.82 0.42
C ASN A 2 -0.95 12.65 1.02
N ASN A 3 -1.00 11.48 0.39
CA ASN A 3 -0.26 10.29 0.81
C ASN A 3 1.24 10.59 0.88
N THR A 4 1.75 11.40 -0.05
CA THR A 4 3.15 11.86 -0.08
C THR A 4 3.53 12.74 1.11
N GLU A 5 2.58 13.51 1.65
CA GLU A 5 2.77 14.31 2.87
C GLU A 5 2.68 13.45 4.13
N ILE A 6 1.78 12.46 4.16
CA ILE A 6 1.54 11.58 5.31
C ILE A 6 2.70 10.61 5.52
N TYR A 7 3.13 9.93 4.47
CA TYR A 7 4.11 8.84 4.57
C TYR A 7 5.53 9.26 4.16
N GLY A 8 5.68 10.44 3.55
CA GLY A 8 6.95 10.99 3.07
C GLY A 8 7.28 10.53 1.65
N LEU A 9 7.44 11.51 0.74
CA LEU A 9 7.73 11.29 -0.68
C LEU A 9 8.95 10.39 -0.92
N GLU A 10 10.06 10.64 -0.23
CA GLU A 10 11.30 9.86 -0.40
C GLU A 10 11.10 8.37 -0.08
N LYS A 11 10.32 8.10 0.96
CA LYS A 11 10.02 6.74 1.41
C LYS A 11 9.13 6.02 0.42
N ILE A 12 8.10 6.69 -0.10
CA ILE A 12 7.22 6.15 -1.14
C ILE A 12 8.04 5.83 -2.39
N ASN A 13 8.88 6.75 -2.85
CA ASN A 13 9.72 6.53 -4.03
C ASN A 13 10.69 5.36 -3.86
N ASN A 14 11.34 5.24 -2.70
CA ASN A 14 12.21 4.08 -2.43
C ASN A 14 11.42 2.77 -2.38
N ALA A 15 10.26 2.75 -1.72
CA ALA A 15 9.40 1.57 -1.65
C ALA A 15 8.88 1.15 -3.02
N TYR A 16 8.46 2.11 -3.84
CA TYR A 16 7.95 1.88 -5.19
C TYR A 16 9.06 1.36 -6.11
N ARG A 17 10.25 1.97 -6.10
CA ARG A 17 11.39 1.52 -6.91
C ARG A 17 11.79 0.08 -6.61
N LEU A 18 11.87 -0.28 -5.32
CA LEU A 18 12.13 -1.66 -4.93
C LEU A 18 11.03 -2.60 -5.41
N ARG A 19 9.78 -2.17 -5.29
CA ARG A 19 8.62 -2.98 -5.66
C ARG A 19 8.49 -3.18 -7.17
N LEU A 20 8.88 -2.20 -7.99
CA LEU A 20 8.89 -2.33 -9.46
C LEU A 20 9.72 -3.54 -9.91
N HIS A 21 10.92 -3.73 -9.37
CA HIS A 21 11.76 -4.89 -9.68
C HIS A 21 11.11 -6.22 -9.26
N GLU A 22 10.36 -6.23 -8.16
CA GLU A 22 9.62 -7.43 -7.74
C GLU A 22 8.37 -7.66 -8.60
N ILE A 23 7.77 -6.61 -9.15
CA ILE A 23 6.63 -6.73 -10.07
C ILE A 23 7.10 -7.28 -11.41
N GLU A 24 8.29 -6.92 -11.89
CA GLU A 24 8.86 -7.45 -13.14
C GLU A 24 8.98 -8.98 -13.15
N SER A 25 9.20 -9.61 -11.99
CA SER A 25 9.28 -11.08 -11.87
C SER A 25 7.92 -11.79 -11.83
N CYS A 26 6.81 -11.06 -11.91
CA CYS A 26 5.47 -11.64 -11.86
C CYS A 26 5.09 -12.31 -13.19
N HIS A 27 4.29 -13.37 -13.06
CA HIS A 27 4.06 -14.32 -14.14
C HIS A 27 3.20 -13.77 -15.28
N SER A 28 2.13 -13.02 -14.99
CA SER A 28 1.21 -12.52 -16.01
C SER A 28 1.35 -11.02 -16.25
N SER A 29 1.11 -10.58 -17.50
CA SER A 29 1.13 -9.15 -17.84
C SER A 29 0.05 -8.38 -17.07
N GLY A 30 -1.16 -8.94 -17.00
CA GLY A 30 -2.27 -8.34 -16.27
C GLY A 30 -2.01 -8.17 -14.77
N GLU A 31 -1.36 -9.15 -14.13
CA GLU A 31 -0.96 -9.05 -12.72
C GLU A 31 0.05 -7.90 -12.52
N ARG A 32 1.02 -7.75 -13.42
CA ARG A 32 1.97 -6.62 -13.37
C ARG A 32 1.27 -5.29 -13.49
N ILE A 33 0.37 -5.17 -14.46
CA ILE A 33 -0.41 -3.94 -14.72
C ILE A 33 -1.27 -3.61 -13.49
N ALA A 34 -1.98 -4.59 -12.93
CA ALA A 34 -2.83 -4.38 -11.75
C ALA A 34 -2.03 -3.83 -10.55
N ARG A 35 -0.85 -4.40 -10.31
CA ARG A 35 0.03 -3.95 -9.22
C ARG A 35 0.59 -2.55 -9.46
N VAL A 36 1.05 -2.25 -10.68
CA VAL A 36 1.53 -0.91 -11.03
C VAL A 36 0.41 0.12 -10.91
N MET A 37 -0.81 -0.21 -11.36
CA MET A 37 -1.96 0.68 -11.25
C MET A 37 -2.34 0.96 -9.79
N ALA A 38 -2.17 0.01 -8.88
CA ALA A 38 -2.37 0.24 -7.45
C ALA A 38 -1.37 1.25 -6.89
N TRP A 39 -0.09 1.16 -7.27
CA TRP A 39 0.92 2.15 -6.89
C TRP A 39 0.64 3.52 -7.48
N ASN A 40 0.26 3.59 -8.75
CA ASN A 40 -0.09 4.85 -9.40
C ASN A 40 -1.31 5.50 -8.72
N ALA A 41 -2.33 4.71 -8.39
CA ALA A 41 -3.50 5.20 -7.67
C ALA A 41 -3.12 5.73 -6.28
N PHE A 42 -2.19 5.08 -5.57
CA PHE A 42 -1.71 5.53 -4.27
C PHE A 42 -0.87 6.80 -4.35
N ILE A 43 0.06 6.88 -5.31
CA ILE A 43 0.94 8.05 -5.50
C ILE A 43 0.14 9.29 -5.92
N ASN A 44 -0.90 9.10 -6.73
CA ASN A 44 -1.80 10.17 -7.20
C ASN A 44 -2.95 10.47 -6.22
N ASP A 45 -2.86 10.02 -4.96
CA ASP A 45 -3.84 10.29 -3.91
C ASP A 45 -5.28 9.81 -4.23
N GLN A 46 -5.44 8.86 -5.15
CA GLN A 46 -6.75 8.31 -5.55
C GLN A 46 -7.23 7.24 -4.57
N ILE A 47 -6.30 6.57 -3.89
CA ILE A 47 -6.60 5.63 -2.80
C ILE A 47 -5.90 6.10 -1.52
N SER A 48 -6.62 6.09 -0.41
CA SER A 48 -6.04 6.24 0.92
C SER A 48 -6.03 4.88 1.63
N LEU A 49 -5.00 4.63 2.42
CA LEU A 49 -4.84 3.38 3.17
C LEU A 49 -5.75 3.31 4.40
N ASP A 50 -6.32 4.45 4.82
CA ASP A 50 -7.26 4.56 5.93
C ASP A 50 -8.72 4.50 5.45
N ASP A 51 -8.95 4.44 4.14
CA ASP A 51 -10.26 4.57 3.53
C ASP A 51 -11.04 3.24 3.52
N SER A 52 -12.37 3.34 3.47
CA SER A 52 -13.22 2.14 3.41
C SER A 52 -13.02 1.38 2.08
N ASN A 53 -13.06 0.05 2.12
CA ASN A 53 -12.93 -0.81 0.93
C ASN A 53 -13.87 -0.44 -0.24
N SER A 54 -14.95 0.30 0.02
CA SER A 54 -15.91 0.74 -1.00
C SER A 54 -15.34 1.77 -1.98
N SER A 55 -14.50 2.72 -1.54
CA SER A 55 -13.89 3.73 -2.41
C SER A 55 -12.76 3.12 -3.23
N THR A 56 -11.91 2.31 -2.58
CA THR A 56 -10.84 1.55 -3.23
C THR A 56 -11.38 0.64 -4.34
N ASN A 57 -12.53 0.00 -4.14
CA ASN A 57 -13.12 -0.85 -5.16
C ASN A 57 -13.53 -0.05 -6.40
N LYS A 58 -14.12 1.14 -6.22
CA LYS A 58 -14.46 2.02 -7.37
C LYS A 58 -13.19 2.40 -8.15
N VAL A 59 -12.11 2.74 -7.46
CA VAL A 59 -10.83 3.08 -8.10
C VAL A 59 -10.25 1.86 -8.83
N ALA A 60 -10.27 0.67 -8.22
CA ALA A 60 -9.81 -0.55 -8.87
C ALA A 60 -10.60 -0.86 -10.16
N ASN A 61 -11.92 -0.61 -10.15
CA ASN A 61 -12.77 -0.74 -11.34
C ASN A 61 -12.40 0.27 -12.43
N LEU A 62 -12.14 1.53 -12.08
CA LEU A 62 -11.70 2.55 -13.04
C LEU A 62 -10.33 2.19 -13.63
N LYS A 63 -9.38 1.78 -12.78
CA LYS A 63 -8.04 1.36 -13.21
C LYS A 63 -8.04 0.14 -14.11
N TYR A 64 -8.98 -0.78 -13.90
CA TYR A 64 -9.18 -1.89 -14.83
C TYR A 64 -9.58 -1.39 -16.23
N MET A 65 -10.54 -0.46 -16.30
CA MET A 65 -10.99 0.09 -17.59
C MET A 65 -9.89 0.89 -18.28
N GLU A 66 -9.16 1.72 -17.55
CA GLU A 66 -7.96 2.41 -18.07
C GLU A 66 -6.92 1.41 -18.59
N SER A 67 -6.71 0.31 -17.88
CA SER A 67 -5.75 -0.72 -18.29
C SER A 67 -6.17 -1.43 -19.57
N ILE A 68 -7.46 -1.74 -19.71
CA ILE A 68 -8.02 -2.35 -20.92
C ILE A 68 -7.88 -1.40 -22.12
N GLU A 69 -8.17 -0.11 -21.92
CA GLU A 69 -8.04 0.92 -22.97
C GLU A 69 -6.58 1.10 -23.43
N LEU A 70 -5.62 1.05 -22.50
CA LEU A 70 -4.19 1.18 -22.80
C LEU A 70 -3.57 -0.07 -23.46
N ASN A 71 -4.25 -1.22 -23.41
CA ASN A 71 -3.73 -2.51 -23.91
C ASN A 71 -4.66 -3.12 -24.97
N ASP A 72 -5.25 -2.30 -25.83
CA ASP A 72 -6.07 -2.73 -26.98
C ASP A 72 -7.20 -3.71 -26.64
N GLY A 73 -7.77 -3.60 -25.43
CA GLY A 73 -8.90 -4.41 -25.00
C GLY A 73 -8.55 -5.67 -24.21
N ASP A 74 -7.27 -6.05 -24.10
CA ASP A 74 -6.86 -7.29 -23.41
C ASP A 74 -5.61 -7.11 -22.55
N ILE A 75 -5.73 -7.50 -21.27
CA ILE A 75 -4.62 -7.53 -20.31
C ILE A 75 -4.28 -8.95 -19.85
N GLY A 76 -4.92 -9.98 -20.44
CA GLY A 76 -4.64 -11.39 -20.19
C GLY A 76 -5.14 -11.93 -18.84
N ILE A 77 -5.96 -11.16 -18.12
CA ILE A 77 -6.63 -11.57 -16.87
C ILE A 77 -8.07 -11.04 -16.83
N SER A 78 -8.92 -11.71 -16.07
CA SER A 78 -10.29 -11.26 -15.86
C SER A 78 -10.38 -10.06 -14.92
N LYS A 79 -11.47 -9.29 -15.02
CA LYS A 79 -11.76 -8.16 -14.12
C LYS A 79 -11.68 -8.52 -12.62
N PRO A 80 -12.27 -9.64 -12.14
CA PRO A 80 -12.15 -10.02 -10.74
C PRO A 80 -10.70 -10.33 -10.32
N GLU A 81 -9.92 -10.96 -11.20
CA GLU A 81 -8.49 -11.23 -10.93
C GLU A 81 -7.69 -9.93 -10.84
N PHE A 82 -7.94 -8.98 -11.74
CA PHE A 82 -7.31 -7.65 -11.68
C PHE A 82 -7.61 -6.96 -10.36
N ILE A 83 -8.89 -6.93 -9.96
CA ILE A 83 -9.31 -6.30 -8.70
C ILE A 83 -8.63 -6.99 -7.52
N ASN A 84 -8.54 -8.32 -7.51
CA ASN A 84 -7.84 -9.06 -6.46
C ASN A 84 -6.35 -8.69 -6.37
N TYR A 85 -5.63 -8.66 -7.50
CA TYR A 85 -4.22 -8.24 -7.52
C TYR A 85 -4.03 -6.78 -7.11
N PHE A 86 -4.94 -5.91 -7.51
CA PHE A 86 -4.94 -4.51 -7.11
C PHE A 86 -5.07 -4.38 -5.59
N PHE A 87 -6.06 -5.04 -4.99
CA PHE A 87 -6.27 -5.02 -3.54
C PHE A 87 -5.12 -5.67 -2.76
N ASP A 88 -4.57 -6.79 -3.25
CA ASP A 88 -3.38 -7.40 -2.65
C ASP A 88 -2.20 -6.42 -2.64
N GLU A 89 -2.00 -5.68 -3.74
CA GLU A 89 -0.94 -4.68 -3.81
C GLU A 89 -1.19 -3.50 -2.86
N THR A 90 -2.43 -3.07 -2.64
CA THR A 90 -2.72 -2.05 -1.60
C THR A 90 -2.30 -2.51 -0.20
N CYS A 91 -2.39 -3.81 0.10
CA CYS A 91 -1.88 -4.36 1.35
C CYS A 91 -0.35 -4.32 1.41
N VAL A 92 0.32 -4.59 0.29
CA VAL A 92 1.78 -4.49 0.18
C VAL A 92 2.24 -3.04 0.36
N ILE A 93 1.58 -2.10 -0.31
CA ILE A 93 1.80 -0.65 -0.15
C ILE A 93 1.71 -0.30 1.32
N ASN A 94 0.58 -0.64 1.99
CA ASN A 94 0.38 -0.37 3.41
C ASN A 94 1.54 -0.90 4.28
N LYS A 95 1.97 -2.14 4.06
CA LYS A 95 3.09 -2.72 4.82
C LYS A 95 4.41 -2.00 4.61
N ARG A 96 4.66 -1.45 3.41
CA ARG A 96 5.93 -0.77 3.06
C ARG A 96 5.93 0.68 3.48
N VAL A 97 4.81 1.39 3.32
CA VAL A 97 4.72 2.83 3.63
C VAL A 97 4.30 3.10 5.07
N THR A 98 3.68 2.15 5.76
CA THR A 98 3.30 2.30 7.17
C THR A 98 4.39 1.69 8.05
N LEU A 99 5.25 2.53 8.64
CA LEU A 99 6.39 2.07 9.44
C LEU A 99 5.93 1.40 10.75
N LYS A 100 6.45 0.19 11.02
CA LYS A 100 6.41 -0.46 12.35
C LYS A 100 7.03 0.37 13.49
N LYS A 101 7.74 1.47 13.19
CA LYS A 101 8.39 2.34 14.19
C LYS A 101 7.40 2.90 15.21
N ILE A 102 6.15 3.19 14.83
CA ILE A 102 5.13 3.67 15.79
C ILE A 102 4.83 2.59 16.84
N LYS A 103 4.74 1.31 16.44
CA LYS A 103 4.56 0.20 17.38
C LYS A 103 5.77 0.06 18.31
N PHE A 104 6.99 0.14 17.78
CA PHE A 104 8.21 0.07 18.60
C PHE A 104 8.30 1.21 19.62
N VAL A 105 8.05 2.45 19.20
CA VAL A 105 8.05 3.62 20.07
C VAL A 105 6.97 3.49 21.14
N PHE A 106 5.75 3.05 20.77
CA PHE A 106 4.68 2.79 21.73
C PHE A 106 5.07 1.74 22.79
N TYR A 107 5.63 0.60 22.38
CA TYR A 107 6.08 -0.44 23.32
C TYR A 107 7.27 0.01 24.18
N LEU A 108 8.18 0.83 23.64
CA LEU A 108 9.28 1.42 24.40
C LEU A 108 8.74 2.38 25.49
N PHE A 109 7.78 3.24 25.15
CA PHE A 109 7.13 4.12 26.12
C PHE A 109 6.31 3.33 27.16
N LEU A 110 5.62 2.27 26.75
CA LEU A 110 4.88 1.40 27.67
C LEU A 110 5.82 0.67 28.66
N ALA A 111 6.96 0.17 28.18
CA ALA A 111 7.97 -0.45 29.02
C ALA A 111 8.61 0.54 30.01
N LEU A 112 8.90 1.77 29.56
CA LEU A 112 9.40 2.84 30.42
C LEU A 112 8.37 3.26 31.48
N ALA A 113 7.09 3.36 31.12
CA ALA A 113 6.02 3.66 32.05
C ALA A 113 5.85 2.56 33.10
N ALA A 114 5.85 1.29 32.68
CA ALA A 114 5.78 0.14 33.58
C ALA A 114 6.96 0.10 34.55
N TYR A 115 8.19 0.36 34.05
CA TYR A 115 9.38 0.45 34.88
C TYR A 115 9.32 1.61 35.88
N GLY A 116 8.84 2.79 35.45
CA GLY A 116 8.65 3.94 36.32
C GLY A 116 7.68 3.66 37.47
N ILE A 117 6.55 3.01 37.19
CA ILE A 117 5.58 2.59 38.21
C ILE A 117 6.23 1.58 39.17
N TYR A 118 6.91 0.56 38.65
CA TYR A 118 7.60 -0.43 39.49
C TYR A 118 8.63 0.23 40.42
N ALA A 119 9.44 1.15 39.91
CA ALA A 119 10.47 1.84 40.68
C ALA A 119 9.92 2.80 41.75
N ILE A 120 8.69 3.30 41.62
CA ILE A 120 8.04 4.18 42.60
C ILE A 120 7.36 3.38 43.72
N PHE A 121 6.75 2.23 43.38
CA PHE A 121 5.94 1.46 44.33
C PHE A 121 6.69 0.30 45.02
N PHE A 122 7.76 -0.20 44.41
CA PHE A 122 8.47 -1.42 44.89
C PHE A 122 9.95 -1.18 45.19
N LYS A 123 10.36 0.08 45.37
CA LYS A 123 11.68 0.48 45.87
C LYS A 123 11.52 1.32 47.13
#